data_AF-W5NWJ9-F1
#
_entry.id   AF-W5NWJ9-F1
#
_cell.length_a   1.000
_cell.length_b   1.000
_cell.length_c   1.000
_cell.angle_alpha   90.00
_cell.angle_beta   90.00
_cell.angle_gamma   90.00
#
_symmetry.space_group_name_H-M   'P 1'
#
loop_
_entity.id
_entity.type
_entity.pdbx_description
1 polymer ?
#
loop_
_entity_poly.entity_id
_entity_poly.type
_entity_poly.pdbx_seq_one_letter_code
_entity_poly.pdbx_strand_id
1 'polypeptide(L)'
;TPQEEHAINGPELLRKKRTTVAEKNTCQLYIQTDHLFFKYYGTREAVIAQISSHVKAIDTIYQTTDFSGIRNISFMVKRIRVSKEFQ
;
A
#
# COMPACT_ATOMS: atom_id res chain seq x y z
N THR A 1 -5.29 44.46 30.00
CA THR A 1 -6.30 43.65 29.27
C THR A 1 -5.87 43.57 27.82
N PRO A 2 -5.90 42.38 27.19
CA PRO A 2 -4.65 41.72 26.83
C PRO A 2 -4.55 41.28 25.34
N GLN A 3 -3.36 40.77 24.99
CA GLN A 3 -3.00 39.86 23.88
C GLN A 3 -2.70 40.55 22.52
N GLU A 4 -1.44 40.77 22.12
CA GLU A 4 -0.46 39.78 21.60
C GLU A 4 -1.07 38.77 20.62
N GLU A 5 -0.85 38.96 19.32
CA GLU A 5 -0.69 37.80 18.43
C GLU A 5 0.27 38.10 17.27
N HIS A 6 1.30 37.26 17.22
CA HIS A 6 2.47 37.32 16.38
C HIS A 6 2.15 36.65 15.04
N ALA A 7 1.79 37.43 14.01
CA ALA A 7 1.55 36.88 12.67
C ALA A 7 2.88 36.66 11.93
N ILE A 8 3.49 35.49 12.16
CA ILE A 8 4.62 34.97 11.39
C ILE A 8 4.13 34.72 9.96
N ASN A 9 4.28 35.71 9.07
CA ASN A 9 4.14 35.53 7.63
C ASN A 9 5.38 34.81 7.07
N GLY A 10 5.50 33.52 7.37
CA GLY A 10 6.37 32.63 6.60
C GLY A 10 5.61 32.17 5.35
N PRO A 11 6.27 32.00 4.18
CA PRO A 11 5.61 31.32 3.07
C PRO A 11 5.31 29.90 3.53
N GLU A 12 4.05 29.60 3.84
CA GLU A 12 3.60 28.21 3.90
C GLU A 12 4.00 27.58 2.58
N LEU A 13 4.99 26.70 2.63
CA LEU A 13 5.28 25.78 1.55
C LEU A 13 4.08 24.83 1.46
N LEU A 14 2.97 25.32 0.91
CA LEU A 14 1.80 24.55 0.55
C LEU A 14 2.26 23.56 -0.51
N ARG A 15 2.78 22.43 -0.03
CA ARG A 15 3.24 21.35 -0.88
C ARG A 15 2.03 20.89 -1.66
N LYS A 16 1.97 21.27 -2.93
CA LYS A 16 0.93 20.85 -3.87
C LYS A 16 0.78 19.33 -3.72
N LYS A 17 -0.38 18.90 -3.22
CA LYS A 17 -0.68 17.46 -3.14
C LYS A 17 -0.49 16.92 -4.54
N ARG A 18 0.41 15.95 -4.70
CA ARG A 18 0.62 15.29 -5.98
C ARG A 18 -0.66 14.53 -6.29
N THR A 19 -1.49 15.08 -7.18
CA THR A 19 -2.61 14.35 -7.76
C THR A 19 -2.02 13.19 -8.54
N THR A 20 -2.43 11.96 -8.21
CA THR A 20 -2.12 10.81 -9.05
C THR A 20 -2.74 11.08 -10.41
N VAL A 21 -1.92 11.14 -11.46
CA VAL A 21 -2.44 11.14 -12.83
C VAL A 21 -3.32 9.90 -12.94
N ALA A 22 -4.57 10.04 -13.38
CA ALA A 22 -5.56 8.95 -13.43
C ALA A 22 -5.07 7.70 -14.18
N GLU A 23 -4.00 7.83 -14.95
CA GLU A 23 -3.32 6.76 -15.67
C GLU A 23 -2.47 5.83 -14.77
N LYS A 24 -2.10 6.25 -13.55
CA LYS A 24 -1.19 5.50 -12.65
C LYS A 24 -1.88 5.10 -11.35
N ASN A 25 -2.93 4.30 -11.46
CA ASN A 25 -3.72 3.85 -10.32
C ASN A 25 -3.35 2.44 -9.82
N THR A 26 -2.40 1.76 -10.47
CA THR A 26 -1.98 0.40 -10.08
C THR A 26 -0.63 0.38 -9.36
N CYS A 27 -0.61 -0.15 -8.15
CA CYS A 27 0.60 -0.37 -7.37
C CYS A 27 1.17 -1.77 -7.63
N GLN A 28 2.43 -1.83 -8.08
CA GLN A 28 3.17 -3.09 -8.26
C GLN A 28 3.87 -3.48 -6.96
N LEU A 29 3.39 -4.54 -6.31
CA LEU A 29 3.88 -5.01 -5.02
C LEU A 29 5.03 -6.01 -5.18
N TYR A 30 6.04 -5.85 -4.33
CA TYR A 30 7.01 -6.90 -4.02
C TYR A 30 6.72 -7.42 -2.62
N ILE A 31 6.33 -8.69 -2.53
CA ILE A 31 5.92 -9.31 -1.26
C ILE A 31 6.99 -10.32 -0.85
N GLN A 32 7.47 -10.19 0.38
CA GLN A 32 8.42 -11.13 0.98
C GLN A 32 7.79 -11.73 2.23
N THR A 33 7.83 -13.05 2.34
CA THR A 33 7.43 -13.76 3.56
C THR A 33 8.65 -14.20 4.35
N ASP A 34 8.50 -14.33 5.65
CA ASP A 34 9.49 -14.96 6.52
C ASP A 34 9.34 -16.50 6.53
N HIS A 35 10.21 -17.17 7.29
CA HIS A 35 10.22 -18.62 7.42
C HIS A 35 9.06 -19.14 8.28
N LEU A 36 8.56 -18.35 9.25
CA LEU A 36 7.42 -18.72 10.09
C LEU A 36 6.14 -18.82 9.26
N PHE A 37 5.93 -17.88 8.34
CA PHE A 37 4.81 -17.91 7.41
C PHE A 37 4.87 -19.15 6.51
N PHE A 38 6.06 -19.50 6.02
CA PHE A 38 6.25 -20.73 5.25
C PHE A 38 6.00 -21.97 6.11
N LYS A 39 6.46 -22.00 7.36
CA LYS A 39 6.25 -23.11 8.31
C LYS A 39 4.76 -23.35 8.60
N TYR A 40 3.98 -22.28 8.72
CA TYR A 40 2.55 -22.37 8.98
C TYR A 40 1.78 -22.99 7.81
N TYR A 41 2.10 -22.60 6.57
CA TYR A 41 1.39 -23.08 5.37
C TYR A 41 2.03 -24.31 4.72
N GLY A 42 3.28 -24.64 5.06
CA GLY A 42 4.02 -25.85 4.67
C GLY A 42 4.53 -25.88 3.22
N THR A 43 3.73 -25.40 2.26
CA THR A 43 4.07 -25.43 0.83
C THR A 43 4.19 -24.03 0.24
N ARG A 44 4.98 -23.91 -0.83
CA ARG A 44 5.19 -22.61 -1.49
C ARG A 44 3.89 -22.17 -2.17
N GLU A 45 3.13 -23.13 -2.67
CA GLU A 45 1.86 -22.99 -3.36
C GLU A 45 0.80 -22.45 -2.39
N ALA A 46 0.73 -22.98 -1.17
CA ALA A 46 -0.18 -22.48 -0.13
C ALA A 46 0.17 -21.04 0.27
N VAL A 47 1.46 -20.71 0.43
CA VAL A 47 1.91 -19.34 0.70
C VAL A 47 1.50 -18.38 -0.43
N ILE A 48 1.74 -18.75 -1.69
CA ILE A 48 1.37 -17.94 -2.85
C ILE A 48 -0.15 -17.75 -2.93
N ALA A 49 -0.93 -18.81 -2.69
CA ALA A 49 -2.38 -18.74 -2.68
C ALA A 49 -2.90 -17.76 -1.61
N GLN A 50 -2.32 -17.78 -0.42
CA GLN A 50 -2.70 -16.86 0.66
C GLN A 50 -2.35 -15.41 0.35
N ILE A 51 -1.15 -15.16 -0.15
CA ILE A 51 -0.76 -13.83 -0.63
C ILE A 51 -1.74 -13.34 -1.69
N SER A 52 -2.10 -14.20 -2.65
CA SER A 52 -3.03 -13.84 -3.74
C SER A 52 -4.43 -13.52 -3.20
N SER A 53 -4.92 -14.30 -2.24
CA SER A 53 -6.19 -14.06 -1.56
C SER A 53 -6.21 -12.70 -0.85
N HIS A 54 -5.15 -12.39 -0.08
CA HIS A 54 -5.04 -11.11 0.63
C HIS A 54 -4.95 -9.92 -0.32
N VAL A 55 -4.14 -10.02 -1.39
CA VAL A 55 -4.02 -8.93 -2.37
C VAL A 55 -5.35 -8.69 -3.07
N LYS A 56 -6.11 -9.75 -3.42
CA LYS A 56 -7.44 -9.61 -4.02
C LYS A 56 -8.42 -8.90 -3.09
N ALA A 57 -8.40 -9.20 -1.80
CA ALA A 57 -9.24 -8.54 -0.82
C ALA A 57 -8.91 -7.04 -0.71
N ILE A 58 -7.62 -6.70 -0.62
CA ILE A 58 -7.15 -5.31 -0.59
C ILE A 58 -7.53 -4.57 -1.88
N ASP A 59 -7.29 -5.18 -3.03
CA ASP A 59 -7.61 -4.64 -4.35
C ASP A 59 -9.10 -4.29 -4.48
N THR A 60 -9.98 -5.18 -4.02
CA THR A 60 -11.44 -4.95 -4.02
C THR A 60 -11.83 -3.74 -3.15
N ILE A 61 -11.25 -3.64 -1.94
CA ILE A 61 -11.52 -2.53 -1.02
C ILE A 61 -11.06 -1.20 -1.64
N TYR A 62 -9.84 -1.14 -2.17
CA TYR A 62 -9.28 0.11 -2.68
C TYR A 62 -9.86 0.53 -4.04
N GLN A 63 -10.31 -0.40 -4.88
CA GLN A 63 -10.98 -0.05 -6.12
C GLN A 63 -12.32 0.63 -5.89
N THR A 64 -13.05 0.21 -4.85
CA THR A 64 -14.39 0.72 -4.51
C THR A 64 -14.36 1.94 -3.59
N THR A 65 -13.20 2.27 -3.02
CA THR A 65 -13.03 3.42 -2.14
C THR A 65 -12.80 4.71 -2.95
N ASP A 66 -13.45 5.79 -2.53
CA ASP A 66 -13.27 7.12 -3.13
C ASP A 66 -12.22 7.92 -2.35
N PHE A 67 -11.07 8.17 -2.98
CA PHE A 67 -10.01 8.99 -2.43
C PHE A 67 -10.07 10.42 -2.97
N SER A 68 -11.14 11.14 -2.63
CA SER A 68 -11.36 12.54 -3.05
C SER A 68 -11.39 12.72 -4.58
N GLY A 69 -12.10 11.84 -5.28
CA GLY A 69 -12.22 11.83 -6.74
C GLY A 69 -11.24 10.89 -7.45
N ILE A 70 -10.30 10.28 -6.72
CA ILE A 70 -9.44 9.21 -7.23
C ILE A 70 -10.06 7.87 -6.85
N ARG A 71 -10.43 7.08 -7.86
CA ARG A 71 -11.04 5.75 -7.72
C ARG A 71 -10.26 4.72 -8.53
N ASN A 72 -10.66 3.46 -8.43
CA ASN A 72 -10.06 2.37 -9.20
C ASN A 72 -8.56 2.19 -8.87
N ILE A 73 -8.18 2.45 -7.62
CA ILE A 73 -6.82 2.14 -7.15
C ILE A 73 -6.71 0.62 -7.04
N SER A 74 -5.72 0.05 -7.72
CA SER A 74 -5.54 -1.40 -7.82
C SER A 74 -4.16 -1.84 -7.36
N PHE A 75 -4.04 -3.10 -6.94
CA PHE A 75 -2.78 -3.71 -6.55
C PHE A 75 -2.51 -4.93 -7.42
N MET A 76 -1.27 -5.04 -7.90
CA MET A 76 -0.78 -6.26 -8.55
C MET A 76 0.50 -6.73 -7.90
N VAL A 77 0.66 -8.05 -7.78
CA VAL A 77 1.92 -8.61 -7.30
C VAL A 77 2.88 -8.74 -8.46
N LYS A 78 4.01 -8.03 -8.40
CA LYS A 78 5.08 -8.12 -9.40
C LYS A 78 6.07 -9.24 -9.09
N ARG A 79 6.36 -9.45 -7.80
CA ARG A 79 7.32 -10.46 -7.35
C ARG A 79 6.96 -10.96 -5.96
N ILE A 80 7.14 -12.26 -5.72
CA ILE A 80 7.02 -12.89 -4.41
C ILE A 80 8.35 -13.55 -4.06
N ARG A 81 8.90 -13.25 -2.88
CA ARG A 81 10.02 -13.96 -2.28
C ARG A 81 9.53 -14.75 -1.07
N VAL A 82 9.59 -16.07 -1.16
CA VAL A 82 9.26 -16.96 -0.04
C VAL A 82 10.55 -17.35 0.65
N SER A 83 10.76 -16.85 1.87
CA SER A 83 11.87 -17.31 2.72
C SER A 83 11.48 -18.64 3.34
N LYS A 84 12.35 -19.65 3.19
CA LYS A 84 12.24 -20.90 3.94
C LYS A 84 13.34 -20.91 5.00
N GLU A 85 13.16 -21.71 6.03
CA GLU A 85 14.27 -22.03 6.93
C GLU A 85 15.35 -22.75 6.11
N PHE A 86 16.58 -22.28 6.18
CA PHE A 86 17.71 -23.00 5.60
C PHE A 86 17.99 -24.18 6.53
N GLN A 87 17.79 -25.39 6.04
CA GLN A 87 18.25 -26.60 6.70
C GLN A 87 19.60 -27.02 6.14
#